data_AF-A0A444VL25-F1
#
_entry.id   AF-A0A444VL25-F1
#
_cell.length_a   1.000
_cell.length_b   1.000
_cell.length_c   1.000
_cell.angle_alpha   90.00
_cell.angle_beta   90.00
_cell.angle_gamma   90.00
#
_symmetry.space_group_name_H-M   'P 1'
#
loop_
_entity.id
_entity.type
_entity.pdbx_description
1 polymer ?
#
loop_
_entity_poly.entity_id
_entity_poly.type
_entity_poly.pdbx_seq_one_letter_code
_entity_poly.pdbx_strand_id
1 'polypeptide(L)'
;MLIGLLSCKAQSLYGEKMEDLVLVTHDGYSGIPEYETKVIQDTKSLNKFYAQINKTRKPGLPVPIIDFSTETVLVVCLGELQGEKEPLLSRIQQTEDELLVAIELSTPAKKGESQAVSHPFYLYKMPHSSKEIYFKKVGW
;
A
#
# COMPACT_ATOMS: atom_id res chain seq x y z
N MET A 1 -27.81 -12.48 34.24
CA MET A 1 -26.41 -12.31 33.81
C MET A 1 -26.45 -11.36 32.62
N LEU A 2 -26.14 -10.08 32.86
CA LEU A 2 -26.16 -9.02 31.85
C LEU A 2 -25.01 -9.30 30.87
N ILE A 3 -25.33 -9.63 29.62
CA ILE A 3 -24.34 -9.85 28.56
C ILE A 3 -23.75 -8.48 28.22
N GLY A 4 -22.43 -8.41 28.38
CA GLY A 4 -21.63 -7.19 28.30
C GLY A 4 -21.77 -6.47 26.96
N LEU A 5 -21.76 -5.14 27.09
CA LEU A 5 -21.79 -4.14 26.04
C LEU A 5 -20.80 -4.48 24.91
N LEU A 6 -21.34 -4.74 23.73
CA LEU A 6 -20.59 -4.66 22.48
C LEU A 6 -20.10 -3.22 22.36
N SER A 7 -18.79 -3.04 22.56
CA SER A 7 -18.10 -1.80 22.31
C SER A 7 -18.12 -1.54 20.80
N CYS A 8 -19.19 -0.89 20.33
CA CYS A 8 -19.17 -0.20 19.05
C CYS A 8 -18.20 0.97 19.20
N LYS A 9 -16.91 0.74 18.93
CA LYS A 9 -16.02 1.84 18.53
C LYS A 9 -16.61 2.39 17.23
N ALA A 10 -17.04 3.64 17.26
CA ALA A 10 -17.41 4.38 16.07
C ALA A 10 -16.24 4.28 15.07
N GLN A 11 -16.44 3.51 14.01
CA GLN A 11 -15.42 3.24 13.02
C GLN A 11 -15.29 4.51 12.17
N SER A 12 -14.26 5.30 12.48
CA SER A 12 -13.87 6.46 11.67
C SER A 12 -13.68 6.00 10.21
N LEU A 13 -14.17 6.80 9.25
CA LEU A 13 -13.91 6.57 7.81
C LEU A 13 -12.40 6.57 7.51
N TYR A 14 -11.61 7.20 8.38
CA TYR A 14 -10.15 7.29 8.33
C TYR A 14 -9.55 6.40 9.42
N GLY A 15 -8.68 5.46 9.04
CA GLY A 15 -8.06 4.53 9.99
C GLY A 15 -7.04 5.19 10.92
N GLU A 16 -6.57 4.45 11.92
CA GLU A 16 -5.43 4.84 12.76
C GLU A 16 -4.14 4.78 11.94
N LYS A 17 -3.26 5.78 12.09
CA LYS A 17 -1.96 5.80 11.41
C LYS A 17 -1.13 4.57 11.79
N MET A 18 -0.49 3.94 10.80
CA MET A 18 0.38 2.80 11.03
C MET A 18 1.80 3.29 11.32
N GLU A 19 2.16 3.45 12.60
CA GLU A 19 3.47 3.97 13.00
C GLU A 19 4.65 3.06 12.59
N ASP A 20 4.42 1.75 12.49
CA ASP A 20 5.45 0.77 12.12
C ASP A 20 5.57 0.55 10.60
N LEU A 21 4.85 1.35 9.80
CA LEU A 21 4.88 1.26 8.34
C LEU A 21 5.99 2.16 7.77
N VAL A 22 6.93 1.56 7.05
CA VAL A 22 8.09 2.26 6.48
C VAL A 22 8.03 2.20 4.96
N LEU A 23 8.12 3.35 4.30
CA LEU A 23 8.27 3.41 2.84
C LEU A 23 9.67 2.91 2.45
N VAL A 24 9.74 1.84 1.65
CA VAL A 24 10.98 1.25 1.14
C VAL A 24 11.39 1.91 -0.17
N THR A 25 10.45 2.05 -1.09
CA THR A 25 10.67 2.69 -2.39
C THR A 25 9.36 3.12 -3.03
N HIS A 26 9.44 4.06 -3.97
CA HIS A 26 8.36 4.43 -4.85
C HIS A 26 8.93 4.91 -6.18
N ASP A 27 8.14 4.84 -7.25
CA ASP A 27 8.47 5.40 -8.56
C ASP A 27 7.17 5.73 -9.32
N GLY A 28 7.22 6.69 -10.23
CA GLY A 28 6.07 7.13 -11.04
C GLY A 28 5.63 6.15 -12.14
N TYR A 29 6.36 5.06 -12.37
CA TYR A 29 6.05 4.10 -13.42
C TYR A 29 6.26 2.64 -12.99
N SER A 30 5.14 1.94 -12.85
CA SER A 30 5.03 0.50 -12.63
C SER A 30 4.77 -0.31 -13.90
N GLY A 31 4.25 0.33 -14.96
CA GLY A 31 3.71 -0.36 -16.14
C GLY A 31 2.41 -1.13 -15.86
N ILE A 32 1.78 -0.93 -14.70
CA ILE A 32 0.49 -1.51 -14.32
C ILE A 32 -0.58 -0.42 -14.49
N PRO A 33 -1.52 -0.57 -15.45
CA PRO A 33 -2.49 0.47 -15.80
C PRO A 33 -3.62 0.63 -14.77
N GLU A 34 -3.89 -0.42 -13.99
CA GLU A 34 -4.99 -0.47 -13.04
C GLU A 34 -4.51 -0.45 -11.60
N TYR A 35 -5.40 -0.07 -10.69
CA TYR A 35 -5.15 -0.18 -9.26
C TYR A 35 -4.91 -1.64 -8.86
N GLU A 36 -3.79 -1.90 -8.19
CA GLU A 36 -3.44 -3.22 -7.71
C GLU A 36 -2.75 -3.13 -6.35
N THR A 37 -3.10 -4.04 -5.44
CA THR A 37 -2.40 -4.18 -4.15
C THR A 37 -1.87 -5.60 -4.00
N LYS A 38 -0.73 -5.74 -3.31
CA LYS A 38 -0.15 -7.06 -3.01
C LYS A 38 0.44 -7.07 -1.61
N VAL A 39 0.27 -8.21 -0.94
CA VAL A 39 1.03 -8.57 0.26
C VAL A 39 2.15 -9.49 -0.20
N ILE A 40 3.38 -9.16 0.14
CA ILE A 40 4.58 -9.92 -0.23
C ILE A 40 5.28 -10.33 1.07
N GLN A 41 5.39 -11.63 1.28
CA GLN A 41 6.00 -12.23 2.47
C GLN A 41 7.22 -13.10 2.13
N ASP A 42 7.70 -13.04 0.89
CA ASP A 42 8.84 -13.84 0.46
C ASP A 42 9.60 -13.17 -0.71
N THR A 43 10.89 -13.53 -0.83
CA THR A 43 11.80 -12.99 -1.84
C THR A 43 11.38 -13.35 -3.26
N LYS A 44 10.77 -14.51 -3.50
CA LYS A 44 10.35 -14.95 -4.84
C LYS A 44 9.21 -14.07 -5.35
N SER A 45 8.24 -13.75 -4.50
CA SER A 45 7.13 -12.86 -4.78
C SER A 45 7.60 -11.42 -5.02
N LEU A 46 8.57 -10.94 -4.24
CA LEU A 46 9.20 -9.63 -4.46
C LEU A 46 9.91 -9.58 -5.83
N ASN A 47 10.73 -10.58 -6.14
CA ASN A 47 11.43 -10.66 -7.42
C ASN A 47 10.46 -10.72 -8.60
N LYS A 48 9.33 -11.42 -8.46
CA LYS A 48 8.28 -11.47 -9.49
C LYS A 48 7.66 -10.10 -9.73
N PHE A 49 7.37 -9.34 -8.67
CA PHE A 49 6.89 -7.97 -8.79
C PHE A 49 7.92 -7.07 -9.49
N TYR A 50 9.19 -7.15 -9.10
CA TYR A 50 10.24 -6.35 -9.74
C TYR A 50 10.48 -6.72 -11.21
N ALA A 51 10.37 -8.01 -11.56
CA ALA A 51 10.43 -8.45 -12.96
C ALA A 51 9.29 -7.85 -13.80
N GLN A 52 8.10 -7.68 -13.22
CA GLN A 52 6.96 -7.03 -13.88
C GLN A 52 7.23 -5.55 -14.13
N ILE A 53 7.57 -4.78 -13.09
CA ILE A 53 7.75 -3.31 -13.21
C ILE A 53 9.02 -2.91 -13.97
N ASN A 54 9.97 -3.83 -14.14
CA ASN A 54 11.19 -3.60 -14.93
C ASN A 54 11.08 -4.06 -16.39
N LYS A 55 9.95 -4.64 -16.82
CA LYS A 55 9.81 -5.25 -18.15
C LYS A 55 10.18 -4.32 -19.31
N THR A 56 9.90 -3.02 -19.18
CA THR A 56 10.16 -2.00 -20.21
C THR A 56 11.24 -0.99 -19.79
N ARG A 57 11.91 -1.20 -18.64
CA ARG A 57 12.87 -0.24 -18.06
C ARG A 57 14.32 -0.68 -18.32
N LYS A 58 15.18 0.27 -18.72
CA LYS A 58 16.65 0.06 -18.82
C LYS A 58 17.40 1.31 -18.30
N PRO A 59 18.27 1.20 -17.27
CA PRO A 59 18.45 0.01 -16.41
C PRO A 59 17.20 -0.28 -15.56
N GLY A 60 16.99 -1.54 -15.18
CA GLY A 60 15.90 -1.90 -14.26
C GLY A 60 16.14 -1.36 -12.85
N LEU A 61 15.06 -1.20 -12.08
CA LEU A 61 15.15 -0.87 -10.65
C LEU A 61 15.79 -2.03 -9.88
N PRO A 62 16.69 -1.75 -8.93
CA PRO A 62 17.26 -2.76 -8.06
C PRO A 62 16.19 -3.32 -7.12
N VAL A 63 16.20 -4.64 -6.90
CA VAL A 63 15.32 -5.28 -5.92
C VAL A 63 15.86 -4.99 -4.51
N PRO A 64 15.05 -4.44 -3.58
CA PRO A 64 15.50 -4.15 -2.22
C PRO A 64 15.72 -5.45 -1.42
N ILE A 65 16.69 -5.40 -0.50
CA ILE A 65 16.95 -6.50 0.44
C ILE A 65 15.97 -6.36 1.62
N ILE A 66 15.14 -7.37 1.83
CA ILE A 66 14.12 -7.43 2.89
C ILE A 66 14.31 -8.72 3.67
N ASP A 67 14.34 -8.64 5.00
CA ASP A 67 14.30 -9.80 5.88
C ASP A 67 12.84 -10.23 6.10
N PHE A 68 12.36 -11.14 5.25
CA PHE A 68 10.99 -11.64 5.31
C PHE A 68 10.70 -12.53 6.53
N SER A 69 11.71 -12.88 7.35
CA SER A 69 11.46 -13.55 8.63
C SER A 69 10.87 -12.59 9.67
N THR A 70 11.07 -11.28 9.50
CA THR A 70 10.62 -10.24 10.44
C THR A 70 9.76 -9.15 9.78
N GLU A 71 9.66 -9.13 8.45
CA GLU A 71 9.00 -8.07 7.70
C GLU A 71 7.96 -8.64 6.71
N THR A 72 6.85 -7.90 6.55
CA THR A 72 5.87 -8.07 5.47
C THR A 72 5.94 -6.83 4.58
N VAL A 73 5.90 -7.02 3.26
CA VAL A 73 5.88 -5.92 2.28
C VAL A 73 4.45 -5.71 1.75
N LEU A 74 4.01 -4.46 1.71
CA LEU A 74 2.76 -4.04 1.09
C LEU A 74 3.09 -3.26 -0.19
N VAL A 75 2.55 -3.70 -1.32
CA VAL A 75 2.67 -3.01 -2.60
C VAL A 75 1.36 -2.34 -2.93
N VAL A 76 1.42 -1.08 -3.33
CA VAL A 76 0.28 -0.31 -3.83
C VAL A 76 0.64 0.27 -5.19
N CYS A 77 -0.03 -0.19 -6.24
CA CYS A 77 0.02 0.39 -7.59
C CYS A 77 -1.26 1.20 -7.78
N LEU A 78 -1.15 2.48 -8.12
CA LEU A 78 -2.33 3.35 -8.22
C LEU A 78 -3.05 3.26 -9.57
N GLY A 79 -2.43 2.58 -10.55
CA GLY A 79 -2.87 2.61 -11.93
C GLY A 79 -2.59 3.96 -12.58
N GLU A 80 -3.25 4.22 -13.70
CA GLU A 80 -3.15 5.51 -14.40
C GLU A 80 -3.66 6.65 -13.52
N LEU A 81 -2.81 7.65 -13.28
CA LEU A 81 -3.14 8.86 -12.56
C LEU A 81 -2.73 10.10 -13.34
N GLN A 82 -3.61 11.10 -13.33
CA GLN A 82 -3.27 12.47 -13.71
C GLN A 82 -2.82 13.24 -12.46
N GLY A 83 -1.59 13.74 -12.53
CA GLY A 83 -0.99 14.54 -11.47
C GLY A 83 -0.42 13.71 -10.33
N GLU A 84 0.11 14.41 -9.34
CA GLU A 84 0.77 13.80 -8.20
C GLU A 84 -0.25 13.48 -7.11
N LYS A 85 -0.31 12.20 -6.72
CA LYS A 85 -1.06 11.71 -5.56
C LYS A 85 -0.23 10.66 -4.87
N GLU A 86 -0.20 10.68 -3.55
CA GLU A 86 0.50 9.70 -2.72
C GLU A 86 -0.51 8.90 -1.90
N PRO A 87 -0.36 7.58 -1.77
CA PRO A 87 -1.23 6.78 -0.94
C PRO A 87 -0.86 6.97 0.54
N LEU A 88 -1.87 7.27 1.34
CA LEU A 88 -1.83 7.27 2.80
C LEU A 88 -2.45 5.97 3.30
N LEU A 89 -1.64 5.15 3.97
CA LEU A 89 -2.07 3.87 4.53
C LEU A 89 -2.42 4.03 6.01
N SER A 90 -3.60 3.55 6.39
CA SER A 90 -4.05 3.56 7.78
C SER A 90 -4.78 2.27 8.14
N ARG A 91 -4.76 1.89 9.41
CA ARG A 91 -5.45 0.71 9.94
C ARG A 91 -6.90 1.06 10.26
N ILE A 92 -7.86 0.48 9.54
CA ILE A 92 -9.29 0.64 9.85
C ILE A 92 -9.72 -0.30 10.97
N GLN A 93 -9.27 -1.56 10.90
CA GLN A 93 -9.67 -2.62 11.81
C GLN A 93 -8.56 -3.66 11.91
N GLN A 94 -8.44 -4.26 13.09
CA GLN A 94 -7.56 -5.39 13.32
C GLN A 94 -8.28 -6.38 14.24
N THR A 95 -8.30 -7.65 13.86
CA THR A 95 -8.73 -8.78 14.68
C THR A 95 -7.50 -9.65 15.01
N GLU A 96 -7.71 -10.85 15.55
CA GLU A 96 -6.62 -11.81 15.73
C GLU A 96 -6.07 -12.30 14.38
N ASP A 97 -6.95 -12.49 13.39
CA ASP A 97 -6.63 -13.11 12.10
C ASP A 97 -6.53 -12.13 10.94
N GLU A 98 -7.10 -10.92 11.05
CA GLU A 98 -7.25 -10.00 9.92
C GLU A 98 -6.75 -8.59 10.23
N LEU A 99 -6.21 -7.94 9.21
CA LEU A 99 -5.86 -6.52 9.21
C LEU A 99 -6.48 -5.82 8.01
N LEU A 100 -7.36 -4.85 8.24
CA LEU A 100 -7.94 -4.02 7.20
C LEU A 100 -7.18 -2.69 7.08
N VAL A 101 -6.52 -2.48 5.95
CA VAL A 101 -5.74 -1.28 5.61
C VAL A 101 -6.56 -0.38 4.67
N ALA A 102 -6.86 0.84 5.11
CA ALA A 102 -7.35 1.91 4.25
C ALA A 102 -6.21 2.46 3.40
N ILE A 103 -6.51 2.74 2.13
CA ILE A 103 -5.68 3.52 1.24
C ILE A 103 -6.47 4.75 0.80
N GLU A 104 -6.02 5.92 1.26
CA GLU A 104 -6.51 7.22 0.82
C GLU A 104 -5.47 7.87 -0.09
N LEU A 105 -5.88 8.73 -1.02
CA LEU A 105 -4.94 9.52 -1.82
C LEU A 105 -4.80 10.91 -1.25
N SER A 106 -3.55 11.39 -1.12
CA SER A 106 -3.29 12.77 -0.76
C SER A 106 -3.95 13.72 -1.77
N THR A 107 -4.46 14.85 -1.26
CA THR A 107 -4.92 15.92 -2.12
C THR A 107 -3.71 16.76 -2.55
N PRO A 108 -3.48 16.97 -3.86
CA PRO A 108 -2.33 17.75 -4.30
C PRO A 108 -2.45 19.20 -3.84
N ALA A 109 -1.33 19.77 -3.38
CA ALA A 109 -1.27 21.13 -2.84
C ALA A 109 -1.47 22.23 -3.92
N LYS A 110 -1.35 21.91 -5.22
CA LYS A 110 -1.48 22.86 -6.32
C LYS A 110 -2.40 22.32 -7.43
N LYS A 111 -3.49 23.04 -7.68
CA LYS A 111 -4.29 22.92 -8.90
C LYS A 111 -3.75 23.92 -9.92
N GLY A 112 -3.01 23.45 -10.93
CA GLY A 112 -2.54 24.30 -12.02
C GLY A 112 -1.46 23.62 -12.87
N GLU A 113 -1.59 23.80 -14.19
CA GLU A 113 -0.75 23.26 -15.29
C GLU A 113 -0.94 21.78 -15.66
N SER A 114 -0.58 21.46 -16.91
CA SER A 114 -0.73 20.16 -17.57
C SER A 114 -0.17 19.06 -16.68
N GLN A 115 -1.05 18.21 -16.17
CA GLN A 115 -0.67 17.13 -15.28
C GLN A 115 -0.13 15.95 -16.08
N ALA A 116 1.07 15.48 -15.74
CA ALA A 116 1.63 14.28 -16.33
C ALA A 116 0.77 13.05 -15.98
N VAL A 117 0.60 12.16 -16.96
CA VAL A 117 0.03 10.84 -16.74
C VAL A 117 1.12 9.93 -16.20
N SER A 118 0.86 9.27 -15.08
CA SER A 118 1.80 8.37 -14.41
C SER A 118 1.11 7.06 -14.00
N HIS A 119 1.91 6.05 -13.65
CA HIS A 119 1.45 4.75 -13.18
C HIS A 119 2.18 4.38 -11.88
N PRO A 120 2.04 5.17 -10.81
CA PRO A 120 2.96 5.09 -9.68
C PRO A 120 2.74 3.81 -8.86
N PHE A 121 3.82 3.33 -8.27
CA PHE A 121 3.77 2.30 -7.24
C PHE A 121 4.54 2.71 -5.99
N TYR A 122 4.13 2.12 -4.88
CA TYR A 122 4.70 2.34 -3.56
C TYR A 122 4.92 0.98 -2.91
N LEU A 123 6.11 0.82 -2.32
CA LEU A 123 6.49 -0.38 -1.59
C LEU A 123 6.73 0.00 -0.14
N TYR A 124 5.85 -0.47 0.74
CA TYR A 124 5.99 -0.30 2.18
C TYR A 124 6.42 -1.61 2.82
N LYS A 125 7.06 -1.52 3.99
CA LYS A 125 7.30 -2.66 4.87
C LYS A 125 6.75 -2.38 6.26
N MET A 126 6.37 -3.44 6.94
CA MET A 126 5.89 -3.43 8.32
C MET A 126 6.36 -4.71 9.03
N PRO A 127 6.35 -4.76 10.38
CA PRO A 127 6.61 -5.99 11.12
C PRO A 127 5.76 -7.15 10.57
N HIS A 128 6.39 -8.32 10.48
CA HIS A 128 5.76 -9.51 9.96
C HIS A 128 4.44 -9.77 10.67
N SER A 129 3.42 -10.12 9.89
CA SER A 129 2.09 -10.43 10.39
C SER A 129 1.64 -11.76 9.81
N SER A 130 1.17 -12.65 10.68
CA SER A 130 0.45 -13.86 10.29
C SER A 130 -1.00 -13.57 9.88
N LYS A 131 -1.47 -12.32 10.05
CA LYS A 131 -2.81 -11.91 9.70
C LYS A 131 -2.99 -11.84 8.20
N GLU A 132 -4.19 -12.17 7.73
CA GLU A 132 -4.60 -11.84 6.37
C GLU A 132 -4.82 -10.33 6.26
N ILE A 133 -4.16 -9.72 5.27
CA ILE A 133 -4.20 -8.26 5.08
C ILE A 133 -5.10 -7.94 3.90
N TYR A 134 -6.13 -7.14 4.17
CA TYR A 134 -7.09 -6.65 3.21
C TYR A 134 -6.92 -5.15 2.97
N PHE A 135 -7.20 -4.69 1.75
CA PHE A 135 -7.09 -3.28 1.39
C PHE A 135 -8.45 -2.70 1.02
N LYS A 136 -8.72 -1.47 1.48
CA LYS A 136 -9.93 -0.72 1.15
C LYS A 136 -9.54 0.67 0.63
N LYS A 137 -9.98 1.00 -0.58
CA LYS A 137 -9.89 2.38 -1.11
C LYS A 137 -10.85 3.28 -0.33
N VAL A 138 -10.38 4.46 0.07
CA VAL A 138 -11.17 5.47 0.81
C VAL A 138 -11.04 6.82 0.10
N GLY A 139 -12.16 7.41 -0.32
CA GLY A 139 -12.17 8.74 -0.94
C GLY A 139 -11.59 8.81 -2.35
N TRP A 140 -11.60 7.70 -3.09
CA TRP A 140 -11.14 7.61 -4.49
C TRP A 140 -12.23 8.04 -5.47
#